data_AF-A0A2N3EU92-F1
#
_entry.id   AF-A0A2N3EU92-F1
#
_cell.length_a   1.000
_cell.length_b   1.000
_cell.length_c   1.000
_cell.angle_alpha   90.00
_cell.angle_beta   90.00
_cell.angle_gamma   90.00
#
_symmetry.space_group_name_H-M   'P 1'
#
loop_
_entity.id
_entity.type
_entity.pdbx_description
1 polymer ?
#
loop_
_entity_poly.entity_id
_entity_poly.type
_entity_poly.pdbx_seq_one_letter_code
_entity_poly.pdbx_strand_id
1 'polypeptide(L)'
;MMRSLLHVLTALAVIGLAFWAYRENYRTQAALAEAEKLQTGIAEARQRLRMLNAEWAYLNRPDRLMDLVEMNYDRLGLMPLQPHQFGRIDQVAYPAPAALVLSNPVDVSNTEEQWP
;
A
#
# COMPACT_ATOMS: atom_id res chain seq x y z
N MET A 1 61.28 -31.21 12.41
CA MET A 1 61.00 -30.22 11.34
C MET A 1 59.54 -30.24 10.88
N MET A 2 58.92 -31.40 10.60
CA MET A 2 57.51 -31.48 10.14
C MET A 2 56.47 -31.00 11.19
N ARG A 3 56.69 -31.28 12.48
CA ARG A 3 55.80 -30.84 13.56
C ARG A 3 55.72 -29.32 13.70
N SER A 4 56.85 -28.60 13.59
CA SER A 4 56.82 -27.13 13.69
C SER A 4 56.14 -26.48 12.49
N LEU A 5 56.28 -27.05 11.29
CA LEU A 5 55.52 -26.60 10.11
C LEU A 5 54.01 -26.70 10.32
N LEU A 6 53.52 -27.81 10.89
CA LEU A 6 52.11 -27.99 11.20
C LEU A 6 51.63 -26.98 12.26
N HIS A 7 52.44 -26.70 13.28
CA HIS A 7 52.09 -25.69 14.30
C HIS A 7 52.01 -24.28 13.70
N VAL A 8 52.95 -23.89 12.83
CA VAL A 8 52.94 -22.59 12.14
C VAL A 8 51.74 -22.48 11.21
N LEU A 9 51.45 -23.51 10.41
CA LEU A 9 50.27 -23.54 9.54
C LEU A 9 48.97 -23.41 10.32
N THR A 10 48.86 -24.11 11.45
CA THR A 10 47.67 -24.03 12.32
C THR A 10 47.53 -22.64 12.92
N ALA A 11 48.62 -22.04 13.40
CA ALA A 11 48.61 -20.67 13.92
C ALA A 11 48.17 -19.66 12.84
N LEU A 12 48.69 -19.79 11.61
CA LEU A 12 48.27 -18.95 10.49
C LEU A 12 46.79 -19.16 10.13
N ALA A 13 46.30 -20.40 10.16
CA ALA A 13 44.89 -20.69 9.92
C ALA A 13 43.99 -20.04 10.98
N VAL A 14 44.36 -20.11 12.26
CA VAL A 14 43.61 -19.47 13.36
C VAL A 14 43.61 -17.94 13.20
N ILE A 15 44.75 -17.33 12.87
CA ILE A 15 44.82 -15.88 12.61
C ILE A 15 43.93 -15.50 11.42
N GLY A 16 43.95 -16.27 10.35
CA GLY A 16 43.08 -16.07 9.18
C GLY A 16 41.59 -16.13 9.53
N LEU A 17 41.19 -17.12 10.34
CA LEU A 17 39.81 -17.25 10.82
C LEU A 17 39.40 -16.09 11.75
N ALA A 18 40.29 -15.66 12.64
CA ALA A 18 40.04 -14.51 13.51
C ALA A 18 39.81 -13.23 12.70
N PHE A 19 40.64 -13.00 11.68
CA PHE A 19 40.47 -11.86 10.76
C PHE A 19 39.18 -11.96 9.96
N TRP A 20 38.84 -13.15 9.45
CA TRP A 20 37.60 -13.37 8.71
C TRP A 20 36.37 -13.11 9.58
N ALA A 21 36.34 -13.66 10.79
CA ALA A 21 35.24 -13.48 11.74
C ALA A 21 35.06 -12.01 12.13
N TYR A 22 36.17 -11.29 12.37
CA TYR A 22 36.12 -9.85 12.66
C TYR A 22 35.54 -9.05 11.48
N ARG A 23 35.98 -9.36 10.25
CA ARG A 23 35.46 -8.71 9.04
C ARG A 23 33.98 -8.97 8.85
N GLU A 24 33.53 -10.20 9.07
CA GLU A 24 32.13 -10.59 8.92
C GLU A 24 31.23 -9.95 9.97
N ASN A 25 31.75 -9.81 11.19
CA ASN A 25 31.08 -9.06 12.26
C ASN A 25 30.89 -7.58 11.87
N TYR A 26 31.89 -6.96 11.25
CA TYR A 26 31.76 -5.56 10.81
C TYR A 26 30.70 -5.38 9.70
N ARG A 27 30.63 -6.33 8.75
CA ARG A 27 29.61 -6.30 7.69
C ARG A 27 28.19 -6.43 8.24
N THR A 28 27.99 -7.33 9.19
CA THR A 28 26.68 -7.52 9.83
C THR A 28 26.28 -6.31 10.65
N GLN A 29 27.21 -5.73 11.42
CA GLN A 29 26.97 -4.48 12.14
C GLN A 29 26.65 -3.31 11.21
N ALA A 30 27.33 -3.19 10.06
CA ALA A 30 27.06 -2.14 9.09
C ALA A 30 25.64 -2.26 8.49
N ALA A 31 25.22 -3.48 8.13
CA ALA A 31 23.87 -3.73 7.63
C ALA A 31 22.79 -3.44 8.70
N LEU A 32 23.06 -3.78 9.96
CA LEU A 32 22.16 -3.48 11.07
C LEU A 32 22.01 -1.96 11.28
N ALA A 33 23.11 -1.23 11.29
CA ALA A 33 23.09 0.23 11.43
C ALA A 33 22.34 0.92 10.28
N GLU A 34 22.47 0.43 9.05
CA GLU A 34 21.71 0.93 7.90
C GLU A 34 20.21 0.66 8.06
N ALA A 35 19.83 -0.55 8.49
CA ALA A 35 18.44 -0.90 8.75
C ALA A 35 17.82 -0.03 9.86
N GLU A 36 18.54 0.20 10.96
CA GLU A 36 18.10 1.08 12.06
C GLU A 36 17.90 2.52 11.60
N LYS A 37 18.81 3.04 10.78
CA LYS A 37 18.70 4.38 10.19
C LYS A 37 17.46 4.48 9.30
N LEU A 38 17.22 3.49 8.46
CA LEU A 38 16.04 3.46 7.58
C LEU A 38 14.74 3.37 8.40
N GLN A 39 14.69 2.52 9.41
CA GLN A 39 13.52 2.39 10.29
C GLN A 39 13.19 3.69 11.00
N THR A 40 14.22 4.40 11.48
CA THR A 40 14.05 5.73 12.08
C THR A 40 13.46 6.72 11.08
N GLY A 41 13.98 6.77 9.86
CA GLY A 41 13.44 7.61 8.79
C GLY A 41 11.99 7.27 8.42
N ILE A 42 11.63 5.98 8.39
CA ILE A 42 10.25 5.54 8.16
C ILE A 42 9.34 5.99 9.31
N ALA A 43 9.80 5.89 10.56
CA ALA A 43 9.02 6.30 11.73
C ALA A 43 8.71 7.81 11.70
N GLU A 44 9.71 8.63 11.37
CA GLU A 44 9.56 10.08 11.18
C GLU A 44 8.59 10.42 10.05
N ALA A 45 8.72 9.78 8.89
CA ALA A 45 7.82 10.00 7.76
C ALA A 45 6.37 9.64 8.11
N ARG A 46 6.15 8.52 8.80
CA ARG A 46 4.82 8.12 9.29
C ARG A 46 4.26 9.12 10.30
N GLN A 47 5.09 9.70 11.16
CA GLN A 47 4.65 10.76 12.08
C GLN A 47 4.18 12.00 11.31
N ARG A 48 4.92 12.44 10.30
CA ARG A 48 4.53 13.57 9.45
C ARG A 48 3.22 13.31 8.70
N LEU A 49 3.03 12.10 8.17
CA LEU A 49 1.77 11.70 7.54
C LEU A 49 0.59 11.74 8.51
N ARG A 50 0.76 11.29 9.77
CA ARG A 50 -0.31 11.38 10.78
C ARG A 50 -0.70 12.83 11.07
N MET A 51 0.29 13.72 11.20
CA MET A 51 0.04 15.15 11.40
C MET A 51 -0.70 15.76 10.20
N LEU A 52 -0.22 15.51 8.98
CA LEU A 52 -0.85 16.03 7.76
C LEU A 52 -2.29 15.51 7.58
N ASN A 53 -2.56 14.25 7.90
CA ASN A 53 -3.91 13.70 7.88
C ASN A 53 -4.81 14.36 8.92
N ALA A 54 -4.30 14.69 10.10
CA ALA A 54 -5.06 15.42 11.12
C ALA A 54 -5.35 16.87 10.67
N GLU A 55 -4.38 17.54 10.06
CA GLU A 55 -4.58 18.86 9.46
C GLU A 55 -5.61 18.83 8.34
N TRP A 56 -5.51 17.86 7.43
CA TRP A 56 -6.48 17.66 6.36
C TRP A 56 -7.87 17.42 6.92
N ALA A 57 -8.01 16.55 7.92
CA ALA A 57 -9.28 16.26 8.56
C ALA A 57 -9.86 17.51 9.24
N TYR A 58 -9.02 18.34 9.87
CA TYR A 58 -9.44 19.62 10.44
C TYR A 58 -9.89 20.62 9.38
N LEU A 59 -9.13 20.74 8.28
CA LEU A 59 -9.45 21.67 7.20
C LEU A 59 -10.75 21.29 6.48
N ASN A 60 -11.03 20.00 6.34
CA ASN A 60 -12.20 19.46 5.65
C ASN A 60 -13.40 19.17 6.58
N ARG A 61 -13.42 19.71 7.81
CA ARG A 61 -14.61 19.56 8.67
C ARG A 61 -15.81 20.25 8.02
N PRO A 62 -16.95 19.56 7.83
CA PRO A 62 -18.10 20.11 7.12
C PRO A 62 -18.62 21.38 7.76
N ASP A 63 -18.70 21.42 9.10
CA ASP A 63 -19.16 22.61 9.85
C ASP A 63 -18.29 23.83 9.54
N ARG A 64 -16.96 23.69 9.62
CA ARG A 64 -15.99 24.76 9.30
C ARG A 64 -16.11 25.21 7.85
N LEU A 65 -16.29 24.28 6.92
CA LEU A 65 -16.48 24.62 5.50
C LEU A 65 -17.77 25.42 5.30
N MET A 66 -18.85 25.07 6.01
CA MET A 66 -20.11 25.80 5.97
C MET A 66 -19.94 27.23 6.50
N ASP A 67 -19.29 27.38 7.66
CA ASP A 67 -19.00 28.70 8.25
C ASP A 67 -18.20 29.59 7.28
N LEU A 68 -17.20 29.00 6.60
CA LEU A 68 -16.39 29.70 5.59
C LEU A 68 -17.18 30.09 4.35
N VAL A 69 -18.12 29.24 3.90
CA VAL A 69 -19.01 29.54 2.78
C VAL A 69 -19.96 30.68 3.15
N GLU A 70 -20.56 30.65 4.34
CA GLU A 70 -21.46 31.68 4.82
C GLU A 70 -20.75 33.04 4.94
N MET A 71 -19.56 33.08 5.53
CA MET A 71 -18.75 34.30 5.64
C MET A 71 -18.34 34.89 4.27
N ASN A 72 -18.26 34.08 3.22
CA ASN A 72 -17.83 34.49 1.88
C ASN A 72 -18.95 34.40 0.85
N TYR A 73 -20.21 34.41 1.28
CA TYR A 73 -21.37 34.16 0.44
C TYR A 73 -21.46 35.13 -0.74
N ASP A 74 -21.24 36.42 -0.53
CA ASP A 74 -21.30 37.46 -1.57
C ASP A 74 -20.39 37.18 -2.77
N ARG A 75 -19.27 36.49 -2.52
CA ARG A 75 -18.29 36.15 -3.55
C ARG A 75 -18.49 34.74 -4.12
N LEU A 76 -18.87 33.79 -3.28
CA LEU A 76 -18.96 32.38 -3.66
C LEU A 76 -20.34 32.00 -4.24
N GLY A 77 -21.42 32.61 -3.74
CA GLY A 77 -22.79 32.29 -4.15
C GLY A 77 -23.20 30.83 -3.89
N LEU A 78 -22.51 30.16 -2.96
CA LEU A 78 -22.73 28.74 -2.68
C LEU A 78 -23.83 28.57 -1.63
N MET A 79 -24.69 27.58 -1.84
CA MET A 79 -25.73 27.16 -0.90
C MET A 79 -25.62 25.67 -0.61
N PRO A 80 -26.10 25.20 0.56
CA PRO A 80 -26.15 23.78 0.87
C PRO A 80 -27.01 23.04 -0.15
N LEU A 81 -26.46 21.94 -0.70
CA LEU A 81 -27.18 21.10 -1.64
C LEU A 81 -28.37 20.43 -0.92
N GLN A 82 -29.57 20.66 -1.44
CA GLN A 82 -30.80 20.10 -0.90
C GLN A 82 -31.05 18.70 -1.48
N PRO A 83 -31.70 17.79 -0.73
CA PRO A 83 -32.00 16.44 -1.20
C PRO A 83 -32.72 16.39 -2.56
N HIS A 84 -33.61 17.35 -2.82
CA HIS A 84 -34.36 17.43 -4.08
C HIS A 84 -33.54 17.91 -5.28
N GLN A 85 -32.30 18.39 -5.07
CA GLN A 85 -31.37 18.79 -6.15
C GLN A 85 -30.55 17.61 -6.67
N PHE A 86 -30.55 16.48 -5.96
CA PHE A 86 -29.97 15.25 -6.50
C PHE A 86 -30.87 14.70 -7.61
N GLY A 87 -30.27 14.31 -8.73
CA GLY A 87 -30.97 13.61 -9.81
C GLY A 87 -31.54 12.28 -9.30
N ARG A 88 -32.74 11.94 -9.77
CA ARG A 88 -33.34 10.64 -9.46
C ARG A 88 -32.63 9.54 -10.24
N ILE A 89 -32.67 8.30 -9.72
CA ILE A 89 -32.02 7.14 -10.35
C ILE A 89 -32.52 6.92 -11.79
N ASP A 90 -33.82 7.15 -12.02
CA ASP A 90 -34.47 7.08 -13.33
C ASP A 90 -34.04 8.18 -14.32
N GLN A 91 -33.32 9.20 -13.84
CA GLN A 91 -32.76 10.29 -14.65
C GLN A 91 -31.28 10.06 -15.00
N VAL A 92 -30.67 8.98 -14.51
CA VAL A 92 -29.28 8.61 -14.83
C VAL A 92 -29.28 7.70 -16.05
N ALA A 93 -28.65 8.15 -17.15
CA ALA A 93 -28.48 7.33 -18.33
C ALA A 93 -27.49 6.19 -18.03
N TYR A 94 -27.98 4.95 -18.05
CA TYR A 94 -27.14 3.76 -17.97
C TYR A 94 -26.59 3.42 -19.36
N PRO A 95 -25.32 2.96 -19.46
CA PRO A 95 -24.81 2.44 -20.71
C PRO A 95 -25.68 1.26 -21.18
N ALA A 96 -25.96 1.20 -22.49
CA ALA A 96 -26.71 0.10 -23.05
C ALA A 96 -26.00 -1.23 -22.72
N PRO A 97 -26.73 -2.27 -22.29
CA PRO A 97 -26.14 -3.58 -22.07
C PRO A 97 -25.44 -4.03 -23.36
N ALA A 98 -24.21 -4.51 -23.23
CA ALA A 98 -23.46 -5.05 -24.36
C ALA A 98 -24.34 -6.08 -25.07
N ALA A 99 -24.49 -5.95 -26.39
CA ALA A 99 -25.28 -6.89 -27.16
C ALA A 99 -24.77 -8.31 -26.88
N LEU A 100 -25.64 -9.17 -26.36
CA LEU A 100 -25.35 -10.58 -26.17
C LEU A 100 -25.16 -11.21 -27.55
N VAL A 101 -23.91 -11.40 -27.94
CA VAL A 101 -23.56 -12.21 -29.12
C VAL A 101 -23.74 -13.67 -28.72
N LEU A 102 -24.89 -14.25 -29.05
CA LEU A 102 -25.15 -15.68 -28.88
C LEU A 102 -24.32 -16.46 -29.91
N SER A 103 -23.08 -16.78 -29.56
CA SER A 103 -22.12 -17.44 -30.46
C SER A 103 -22.29 -18.95 -30.56
N ASN A 104 -23.07 -19.58 -29.68
CA ASN A 104 -23.28 -21.02 -29.70
C ASN A 104 -24.58 -21.45 -28.99
N PRO A 105 -25.75 -21.39 -29.65
CA PRO A 105 -26.98 -21.94 -29.09
C PRO A 105 -26.87 -23.47 -29.01
N VAL A 106 -26.93 -24.01 -27.79
CA VAL A 106 -27.08 -25.46 -27.56
C VAL A 106 -28.56 -25.75 -27.45
N ASP A 107 -29.09 -26.54 -28.38
CA ASP A 107 -30.47 -26.99 -28.34
C ASP A 107 -30.61 -28.13 -27.33
N VAL A 108 -31.41 -27.92 -26.28
CA VAL A 108 -31.64 -28.90 -25.21
C VAL A 108 -33.03 -29.49 -25.43
N SER A 109 -33.10 -30.56 -26.23
CA SER A 109 -34.27 -31.42 -26.27
C SER A 109 -34.16 -32.45 -25.15
N ASN A 110 -35.11 -32.41 -24.22
CA ASN A 110 -35.22 -33.40 -23.14
C ASN A 110 -35.46 -34.76 -23.79
N THR A 111 -34.44 -35.63 -23.83
CA THR A 111 -34.62 -37.02 -24.24
C THR A 111 -35.31 -37.71 -23.07
N GLU A 112 -36.60 -37.98 -23.19
CA GLU A 112 -37.30 -38.83 -22.21
C GLU A 112 -36.62 -40.21 -22.21
N GLU A 113 -35.81 -40.46 -21.19
CA GLU A 113 -35.28 -41.79 -20.89
C GLU A 113 -36.44 -42.73 -20.58
N GLN A 114 -36.84 -43.49 -21.59
CA GLN A 114 -37.79 -44.58 -21.44
C GLN A 114 -37.03 -45.78 -20.87
N TRP A 115 -37.04 -45.91 -19.55
CA TRP A 115 -36.50 -47.06 -18.83
C TRP A 115 -37.44 -48.27 -19.01
N PRO A 116 -36.91 -49.49 -19.26
CA PRO A 116 -37.72 -50.70 -19.43
C PRO A 116 -38.42 -51.15 -18.15
#